data_AF-A0A9D1GSA0-F1
#
_entry.id   AF-A0A9D1GSA0-F1
#
_cell.length_a   1.000
_cell.length_b   1.000
_cell.length_c   1.000
_cell.angle_alpha   90.00
_cell.angle_beta   90.00
_cell.angle_gamma   90.00
#
_symmetry.space_group_name_H-M   'P 1'
#
loop_
_entity.id
_entity.type
_entity.pdbx_description
1 polymer ?
#
loop_
_entity_poly.entity_id
_entity_poly.type
_entity_poly.pdbx_seq_one_letter_code
_entity_poly.pdbx_strand_id
1 'polypeptide(L)'
;MEYSTFEDLKTETKKLLSDNVNDRSFEVKITTLSDNFDLGLVDTFKTELAKMKNDILSDPSFQNTSTDLKDNESLKHYFILFFTLFTKYRRSKYSILNDFYHQFYLDALKCFEISQFIHWLAAFSADQTSNSLLTYRRELKKMIDNPLFSNHYGILNFYIEVTCLYFENQLDLKDTPETIALLSALLSKIESMSQQEPHSKYFLNQGRLLILLKRYEEGISCIDQAIHLVRLSFERQTILVEYQQYIAKAAMIKTYDLNKEKTDELNHVKIDNFKALTVMTTILGFLLGSINIFTNLITPAAIAAMMVCYFSLMLVLLSVCLFGLNLLANQKNKKYFQYDLGIFLSGVALFIVGILCAVYLT
;
A
#
# COMPACT_ATOMS: atom_id res chain seq x y z
N MET A 1 -15.58 -12.08 21.03
CA MET A 1 -14.84 -12.88 22.02
C MET A 1 -13.43 -12.36 22.02
N GLU A 2 -13.04 -11.72 23.12
CA GLU A 2 -11.79 -10.98 23.25
C GLU A 2 -10.70 -11.90 23.80
N TYR A 3 -9.50 -11.79 23.25
CA TYR A 3 -8.27 -12.26 23.89
C TYR A 3 -7.23 -11.14 23.76
N SER A 4 -7.51 -10.05 24.47
CA SER A 4 -6.77 -8.79 24.45
C SER A 4 -5.40 -8.87 25.14
N THR A 5 -5.18 -9.86 26.01
CA THR A 5 -3.84 -10.20 26.50
C THR A 5 -3.53 -11.69 26.50
N PHE A 6 -2.24 -12.02 26.48
CA PHE A 6 -1.73 -13.38 26.64
C PHE A 6 -2.11 -14.00 28.00
N GLU A 7 -2.33 -13.18 29.04
CA GLU A 7 -2.80 -13.65 30.35
C GLU A 7 -4.32 -13.95 30.37
N ASP A 8 -5.12 -13.23 29.59
CA ASP A 8 -6.56 -13.53 29.43
C ASP A 8 -6.72 -14.84 28.64
N LEU A 9 -6.00 -14.97 27.52
CA LEU A 9 -5.95 -16.20 26.71
C LEU A 9 -5.48 -17.39 27.56
N LYS A 10 -4.46 -17.21 28.42
CA LYS A 10 -3.95 -18.21 29.37
C LYS A 10 -4.93 -18.52 30.51
N THR A 11 -5.76 -17.57 30.92
CA THR A 11 -6.79 -17.77 31.96
C THR A 11 -8.00 -18.52 31.41
N GLU A 12 -8.47 -18.17 30.21
CA GLU A 12 -9.53 -18.89 29.51
C GLU A 12 -9.06 -20.31 29.13
N THR A 13 -7.83 -20.45 28.62
CA THR A 13 -7.24 -21.77 28.31
C THR A 13 -7.11 -22.64 29.56
N LYS A 14 -6.76 -22.05 30.73
CA LYS A 14 -6.79 -22.77 32.02
C LYS A 14 -8.18 -23.26 32.45
N LYS A 15 -9.22 -22.55 32.03
CA LYS A 15 -10.63 -22.82 32.36
C LYS A 15 -11.28 -23.82 31.38
N LEU A 16 -10.72 -23.96 30.18
CA LEU A 16 -11.12 -24.98 29.20
C LEU A 16 -10.35 -26.29 29.41
N LEU A 17 -9.06 -26.22 29.75
CA LEU A 17 -8.20 -27.38 30.04
C LEU A 17 -8.62 -28.19 31.29
N SER A 18 -9.55 -27.73 32.12
CA SER A 18 -10.06 -28.51 33.24
C SER A 18 -11.05 -29.60 32.84
N ASP A 19 -11.61 -29.53 31.62
CA ASP A 19 -12.90 -30.18 31.35
C ASP A 19 -12.84 -31.40 30.40
N ASN A 20 -11.92 -31.48 29.43
CA ASN A 20 -11.67 -32.71 28.63
C ASN A 20 -10.32 -32.70 27.90
N VAL A 21 -9.45 -33.69 28.14
CA VAL A 21 -8.19 -33.90 27.39
C VAL A 21 -7.90 -35.38 27.20
N ASN A 22 -7.56 -35.75 25.97
CA ASN A 22 -7.03 -37.01 25.43
C ASN A 22 -6.62 -36.71 23.94
N ASP A 23 -5.59 -37.32 23.24
CA ASP A 23 -5.55 -37.56 21.73
C ASP A 23 -4.28 -38.17 20.90
N ARG A 24 -3.95 -39.50 20.92
CA ARG A 24 -2.74 -40.26 20.39
C ARG A 24 -2.33 -40.43 18.91
N SER A 25 -2.26 -39.44 18.02
CA SER A 25 -1.57 -39.64 16.68
C SER A 25 -0.22 -38.90 16.41
N PHE A 26 0.14 -37.86 17.18
CA PHE A 26 1.28 -36.92 16.96
C PHE A 26 2.71 -37.33 17.45
N GLU A 27 3.11 -37.16 18.72
CA GLU A 27 4.31 -37.69 19.47
C GLU A 27 5.52 -38.13 18.62
N VAL A 28 5.51 -39.39 18.15
CA VAL A 28 6.56 -40.08 17.37
C VAL A 28 7.19 -39.24 16.26
N LYS A 29 6.48 -38.29 15.66
CA LYS A 29 7.02 -37.41 14.59
C LYS A 29 7.59 -36.08 15.08
N ILE A 30 7.28 -35.65 16.30
CA ILE A 30 7.86 -34.44 16.89
C ILE A 30 9.28 -34.72 17.41
N THR A 31 9.57 -35.94 17.85
CA THR A 31 10.84 -36.34 18.48
C THR A 31 12.09 -35.89 17.71
N THR A 32 12.08 -35.96 16.37
CA THR A 32 13.21 -35.61 15.49
C THR A 32 13.56 -34.11 15.39
N LEU A 33 12.68 -33.19 15.84
CA LEU A 33 12.93 -31.74 15.78
C LEU A 33 13.67 -31.18 17.01
N SER A 34 14.35 -32.02 17.82
CA SER A 34 14.83 -31.63 19.17
C SER A 34 16.14 -30.86 19.14
N ASP A 35 16.99 -31.26 18.21
CA ASP A 35 18.44 -31.26 18.45
C ASP A 35 19.10 -29.87 18.28
N ASN A 36 18.31 -28.81 18.08
CA ASN A 36 18.75 -27.47 17.68
C ASN A 36 18.07 -26.30 18.43
N PHE A 37 17.25 -26.54 19.46
CA PHE A 37 16.51 -25.49 20.18
C PHE A 37 16.61 -25.66 21.70
N ASP A 38 16.33 -24.58 22.45
CA ASP A 38 16.47 -24.53 23.91
C ASP A 38 15.69 -25.68 24.61
N LEU A 39 16.46 -26.68 25.03
CA LEU A 39 16.02 -28.08 25.03
C LEU A 39 14.85 -28.32 25.97
N GLY A 40 14.90 -27.80 27.20
CA GLY A 40 13.88 -28.07 28.21
C GLY A 40 12.47 -27.59 27.84
N LEU A 41 12.35 -26.48 27.11
CA LEU A 41 11.03 -25.92 26.76
C LEU A 41 10.48 -26.51 25.47
N VAL A 42 11.36 -26.88 24.53
CA VAL A 42 10.97 -27.71 23.39
C VAL A 42 10.60 -29.10 23.88
N ASP A 43 11.38 -29.79 24.70
CA ASP A 43 11.08 -31.15 25.18
C ASP A 43 9.84 -31.22 26.07
N THR A 44 9.55 -30.19 26.88
CA THR A 44 8.24 -30.08 27.56
C THR A 44 7.11 -29.94 26.54
N PHE A 45 7.30 -29.11 25.52
CA PHE A 45 6.33 -28.93 24.44
C PHE A 45 6.14 -30.19 23.57
N LYS A 46 7.22 -30.98 23.35
CA LYS A 46 7.15 -32.31 22.77
C LYS A 46 6.37 -33.24 23.68
N THR A 47 6.70 -33.28 24.96
CA THR A 47 6.13 -34.20 25.96
C THR A 47 4.65 -33.94 26.17
N GLU A 48 4.19 -32.69 26.10
CA GLU A 48 2.76 -32.36 26.15
C GLU A 48 2.05 -32.74 24.84
N LEU A 49 2.55 -32.37 23.65
CA LEU A 49 1.99 -32.89 22.36
C LEU A 49 2.18 -34.41 22.17
N ALA A 50 3.02 -35.03 23.01
CA ALA A 50 3.27 -36.46 23.06
C ALA A 50 2.36 -37.18 24.05
N LYS A 51 1.93 -36.51 25.12
CA LYS A 51 1.07 -37.09 26.15
C LYS A 51 -0.39 -36.80 25.87
N MET A 52 -0.69 -35.60 25.39
CA MET A 52 -1.89 -35.22 24.64
C MET A 52 -1.90 -35.88 23.25
N LYS A 53 -0.81 -36.58 22.88
CA LYS A 53 -0.98 -37.90 22.25
C LYS A 53 -1.73 -38.81 23.26
N ASN A 54 -1.17 -39.83 23.94
CA ASN A 54 -1.97 -40.64 24.92
C ASN A 54 -3.10 -41.52 24.29
N ASP A 55 -4.14 -40.86 23.72
CA ASP A 55 -5.51 -41.26 23.92
C ASP A 55 -6.49 -41.39 22.66
N ILE A 56 -6.43 -40.66 21.50
CA ILE A 56 -7.26 -40.90 20.24
C ILE A 56 -7.06 -42.33 19.81
N LEU A 57 -5.78 -42.69 19.56
CA LEU A 57 -5.51 -43.98 18.96
C LEU A 57 -5.81 -45.10 19.96
N SER A 58 -6.28 -44.77 21.18
CA SER A 58 -6.95 -45.68 22.11
C SER A 58 -8.45 -45.42 22.33
N ASP A 59 -9.06 -44.33 21.86
CA ASP A 59 -10.51 -44.09 21.94
C ASP A 59 -11.22 -44.65 20.69
N PRO A 60 -12.02 -45.74 20.85
CA PRO A 60 -12.66 -46.40 19.72
C PRO A 60 -13.79 -45.59 19.07
N SER A 61 -14.22 -44.46 19.65
CA SER A 61 -15.26 -43.60 19.06
C SER A 61 -14.82 -42.91 17.76
N PHE A 62 -13.51 -42.74 17.54
CA PHE A 62 -12.95 -41.96 16.42
C PHE A 62 -13.05 -42.63 15.04
N GLN A 63 -13.41 -43.93 14.95
CA GLN A 63 -13.39 -44.67 13.67
C GLN A 63 -14.71 -44.70 12.90
N ASN A 64 -15.83 -44.25 13.48
CA ASN A 64 -17.12 -44.24 12.79
C ASN A 64 -18.00 -43.06 13.25
N THR A 65 -17.86 -41.90 12.60
CA THR A 65 -18.98 -40.94 12.48
C THR A 65 -18.71 -39.93 11.36
N SER A 66 -19.55 -39.98 10.32
CA SER A 66 -19.72 -38.86 9.40
C SER A 66 -20.78 -37.90 9.96
N THR A 67 -20.39 -36.87 10.70
CA THR A 67 -21.13 -35.59 10.84
C THR A 67 -20.33 -34.53 11.62
N ASP A 68 -20.43 -33.28 11.17
CA ASP A 68 -20.00 -32.01 11.80
C ASP A 68 -18.70 -31.94 12.64
N LEU A 69 -17.59 -31.79 11.91
CA LEU A 69 -16.25 -31.40 12.39
C LEU A 69 -16.16 -30.06 13.17
N LYS A 70 -17.26 -29.31 13.36
CA LYS A 70 -17.26 -28.03 14.11
C LYS A 70 -17.42 -28.21 15.63
N ASP A 71 -18.03 -29.32 16.08
CA ASP A 71 -18.32 -29.57 17.50
C ASP A 71 -17.34 -30.53 18.18
N ASN A 72 -16.27 -30.95 17.49
CA ASN A 72 -15.20 -31.74 18.07
C ASN A 72 -14.36 -30.88 19.05
N GLU A 73 -14.61 -31.05 20.35
CA GLU A 73 -13.90 -30.39 21.45
C GLU A 73 -12.37 -30.55 21.38
N SER A 74 -11.87 -31.74 21.07
CA SER A 74 -10.43 -31.99 20.95
C SER A 74 -9.81 -31.16 19.83
N LEU A 75 -10.49 -31.04 18.68
CA LEU A 75 -10.04 -30.22 17.55
C LEU A 75 -9.93 -28.73 17.92
N LYS A 76 -10.84 -28.22 18.78
CA LYS A 76 -10.76 -26.85 19.33
C LYS A 76 -9.56 -26.68 20.25
N HIS A 77 -9.28 -27.66 21.12
CA HIS A 77 -8.09 -27.66 21.98
C HIS A 77 -6.79 -27.65 21.16
N TYR A 78 -6.70 -28.47 20.12
CA TYR A 78 -5.57 -28.47 19.19
C TYR A 78 -5.38 -27.14 18.47
N PHE A 79 -6.47 -26.52 18.04
CA PHE A 79 -6.44 -25.18 17.43
C PHE A 79 -5.89 -24.13 18.41
N ILE A 80 -6.42 -24.06 19.64
CA ILE A 80 -6.02 -23.07 20.66
C ILE A 80 -4.55 -23.23 21.03
N LEU A 81 -4.10 -24.47 21.26
CA LEU A 81 -2.72 -24.78 21.57
C LEU A 81 -1.81 -24.30 20.42
N PHE A 82 -2.04 -24.80 19.21
CA PHE A 82 -1.28 -24.44 18.02
C PHE A 82 -1.23 -22.92 17.81
N PHE A 83 -2.37 -22.22 17.90
CA PHE A 83 -2.45 -20.77 17.74
C PHE A 83 -1.61 -20.01 18.78
N THR A 84 -1.64 -20.44 20.04
CA THR A 84 -0.86 -19.84 21.14
C THR A 84 0.65 -19.99 20.90
N LEU A 85 1.09 -21.13 20.38
CA LEU A 85 2.50 -21.41 20.10
C LEU A 85 2.97 -20.71 18.83
N PHE A 86 2.16 -20.74 17.78
CA PHE A 86 2.41 -20.02 16.55
C PHE A 86 2.53 -18.52 16.81
N THR A 87 1.61 -17.92 17.57
CA THR A 87 1.68 -16.49 17.91
C THR A 87 2.88 -16.13 18.78
N LYS A 88 3.35 -17.05 19.64
CA LYS A 88 4.60 -16.91 20.41
C LYS A 88 5.84 -16.96 19.50
N TYR A 89 6.03 -18.03 18.73
CA TYR A 89 7.29 -18.28 18.00
C TYR A 89 7.40 -17.59 16.64
N ARG A 90 6.29 -17.19 16.00
CA ARG A 90 6.32 -16.40 14.74
C ARG A 90 7.13 -15.10 14.89
N ARG A 91 7.11 -14.50 16.08
CA ARG A 91 7.85 -13.25 16.38
C ARG A 91 9.36 -13.42 16.22
N SER A 92 9.88 -14.62 16.46
CA SER A 92 11.29 -14.97 16.35
C SER A 92 11.73 -15.38 14.93
N LYS A 93 10.83 -15.27 13.92
CA LYS A 93 11.09 -15.60 12.51
C LYS A 93 11.65 -17.01 12.24
N TYR A 94 11.26 -18.00 13.04
CA TYR A 94 11.66 -19.39 12.82
C TYR A 94 10.90 -20.01 11.64
N SER A 95 11.57 -20.11 10.48
CA SER A 95 11.03 -20.73 9.25
C SER A 95 10.46 -22.14 9.47
N ILE A 96 11.06 -22.91 10.36
CA ILE A 96 10.67 -24.28 10.72
C ILE A 96 9.20 -24.36 11.19
N LEU A 97 8.66 -23.32 11.84
CA LEU A 97 7.24 -23.32 12.24
C LEU A 97 6.28 -23.13 11.06
N ASN A 98 6.70 -22.44 9.99
CA ASN A 98 5.89 -22.36 8.78
C ASN A 98 5.81 -23.72 8.10
N ASP A 99 6.95 -24.40 7.93
CA ASP A 99 6.99 -25.75 7.35
C ASP A 99 6.11 -26.72 8.15
N PHE A 100 6.19 -26.67 9.48
CA PHE A 100 5.36 -27.49 10.37
C PHE A 100 3.85 -27.17 10.25
N TYR A 101 3.48 -25.89 10.15
CA TYR A 101 2.10 -25.49 9.92
C TYR A 101 1.57 -25.99 8.57
N HIS A 102 2.35 -25.78 7.49
CA HIS A 102 1.98 -26.20 6.14
C HIS A 102 1.89 -27.73 5.99
N GLN A 103 2.76 -28.50 6.65
CA GLN A 103 2.80 -29.95 6.54
C GLN A 103 1.76 -30.70 7.39
N PHE A 104 1.35 -30.16 8.55
CA PHE A 104 0.49 -30.87 9.49
C PHE A 104 -0.82 -30.18 9.84
N TYR A 105 -0.82 -28.84 9.98
CA TYR A 105 -1.96 -28.12 10.57
C TYR A 105 -2.88 -27.47 9.55
N LEU A 106 -2.38 -27.07 8.37
CA LEU A 106 -3.22 -26.48 7.32
C LEU A 106 -4.36 -27.44 6.93
N ASP A 107 -4.06 -28.72 6.72
CA ASP A 107 -5.05 -29.70 6.30
C ASP A 107 -6.00 -30.11 7.42
N ALA A 108 -5.49 -30.28 8.65
CA ALA A 108 -6.29 -30.66 9.82
C ALA A 108 -7.22 -29.55 10.32
N LEU A 109 -6.82 -28.27 10.17
CA LEU A 109 -7.58 -27.11 10.66
C LEU A 109 -8.36 -26.37 9.57
N LYS A 110 -8.41 -26.89 8.33
CA LYS A 110 -9.18 -26.33 7.19
C LYS A 110 -10.65 -26.03 7.50
N CYS A 111 -11.25 -26.78 8.43
CA CYS A 111 -12.63 -26.59 8.90
C CYS A 111 -12.83 -25.29 9.72
N PHE A 112 -11.78 -24.75 10.32
CA PHE A 112 -11.80 -23.45 10.99
C PHE A 112 -11.47 -22.35 9.96
N GLU A 113 -12.40 -21.45 9.70
CA GLU A 113 -12.20 -20.36 8.72
C GLU A 113 -11.02 -19.43 9.10
N ILE A 114 -10.77 -19.26 10.40
CA ILE A 114 -9.62 -18.51 10.94
C ILE A 114 -8.26 -19.18 10.63
N SER A 115 -8.22 -20.46 10.22
CA SER A 115 -6.98 -21.11 9.79
C SER A 115 -6.33 -20.40 8.60
N GLN A 116 -7.14 -19.86 7.67
CA GLN A 116 -6.66 -19.09 6.52
C GLN A 116 -5.92 -17.82 6.97
N PHE A 117 -6.36 -17.16 8.04
CA PHE A 117 -5.66 -16.02 8.61
C PHE A 117 -4.30 -16.43 9.18
N ILE A 118 -4.21 -17.59 9.85
CA ILE A 118 -2.94 -18.12 10.37
C ILE A 118 -1.98 -18.45 9.22
N HIS A 119 -2.47 -19.00 8.12
CA HIS A 119 -1.69 -19.20 6.89
C HIS A 119 -1.09 -17.89 6.36
N TRP A 120 -1.87 -16.82 6.27
CA TRP A 120 -1.36 -15.52 5.81
C TRP A 120 -0.38 -14.87 6.79
N LEU A 121 -0.59 -15.04 8.11
CA LEU A 121 0.37 -14.64 9.13
C LEU A 121 1.69 -15.43 9.01
N ALA A 122 1.63 -16.72 8.67
CA ALA A 122 2.78 -17.58 8.49
C ALA A 122 3.58 -17.14 7.25
N ALA A 123 2.92 -17.07 6.09
CA ALA A 123 3.51 -16.63 4.83
C ALA A 123 4.22 -15.27 4.95
N PHE A 124 3.56 -14.28 5.56
CA PHE A 124 4.12 -12.94 5.79
C PHE A 124 5.37 -12.91 6.69
N SER A 125 5.55 -13.90 7.57
CA SER A 125 6.75 -14.00 8.39
C SER A 125 7.95 -14.60 7.63
N ALA A 126 7.71 -15.29 6.52
CA ALA A 126 8.76 -15.81 5.62
C ALA A 126 9.10 -14.86 4.47
N ASP A 127 8.10 -14.23 3.85
CA ASP A 127 8.30 -13.33 2.70
C ASP A 127 7.56 -12.00 2.86
N GLN A 128 8.23 -10.91 2.51
CA GLN A 128 7.73 -9.53 2.57
C GLN A 128 8.05 -8.75 1.28
N THR A 129 8.32 -9.44 0.17
CA THR A 129 8.46 -8.83 -1.16
C THR A 129 7.14 -8.21 -1.63
N SER A 130 7.22 -7.16 -2.47
CA SER A 130 6.05 -6.37 -2.88
C SER A 130 4.96 -7.19 -3.60
N ASN A 131 5.33 -8.25 -4.34
CA ASN A 131 4.39 -9.15 -5.00
C ASN A 131 3.61 -10.02 -4.00
N SER A 132 4.30 -10.51 -2.96
CA SER A 132 3.70 -11.29 -1.89
C SER A 132 2.81 -10.42 -0.99
N LEU A 133 3.25 -9.20 -0.65
CA LEU A 133 2.43 -8.21 0.06
C LEU A 133 1.13 -7.86 -0.69
N LEU A 134 1.18 -7.69 -2.02
CA LEU A 134 -0.03 -7.47 -2.85
C LEU A 134 -1.00 -8.65 -2.75
N THR A 135 -0.47 -9.88 -2.73
CA THR A 135 -1.25 -11.11 -2.63
C THR A 135 -1.89 -11.22 -1.24
N TYR A 136 -1.12 -11.06 -0.17
CA TYR A 136 -1.64 -11.06 1.20
C TYR A 136 -2.72 -10.00 1.40
N ARG A 137 -2.51 -8.78 0.89
CA ARG A 137 -3.51 -7.71 0.93
C ARG A 137 -4.81 -8.11 0.21
N ARG A 138 -4.72 -8.79 -0.94
CA ARG A 138 -5.91 -9.25 -1.69
C ARG A 138 -6.70 -10.29 -0.89
N GLU A 139 -6.02 -11.28 -0.33
CA GLU A 139 -6.68 -12.39 0.37
C GLU A 139 -7.21 -11.98 1.75
N LEU A 140 -6.46 -11.17 2.51
CA LEU A 140 -6.95 -10.57 3.76
C LEU A 140 -8.15 -9.64 3.54
N LYS A 141 -8.20 -8.92 2.41
CA LYS A 141 -9.39 -8.13 2.06
C LYS A 141 -10.63 -9.02 1.90
N LYS A 142 -10.53 -10.14 1.18
CA LYS A 142 -11.65 -11.11 1.07
C LYS A 142 -12.11 -11.63 2.43
N MET A 143 -11.18 -11.82 3.38
CA MET A 143 -11.54 -12.20 4.75
C MET A 143 -12.31 -11.08 5.47
N ILE A 144 -11.89 -9.82 5.35
CA ILE A 144 -12.59 -8.68 5.98
C ILE A 144 -13.95 -8.40 5.32
N ASP A 145 -14.08 -8.67 4.03
CA ASP A 145 -15.35 -8.56 3.30
C ASP A 145 -16.35 -9.70 3.68
N ASN A 146 -15.90 -10.76 4.37
CA ASN A 146 -16.77 -11.79 4.97
C ASN A 146 -17.40 -11.27 6.28
N PRO A 147 -18.74 -11.30 6.44
CA PRO A 147 -19.42 -10.86 7.66
C PRO A 147 -18.83 -11.42 8.97
N LEU A 148 -18.38 -12.68 8.97
CA LEU A 148 -17.83 -13.39 10.14
C LEU A 148 -16.54 -12.75 10.68
N PHE A 149 -15.78 -12.04 9.85
CA PHE A 149 -14.49 -11.43 10.21
C PHE A 149 -14.45 -9.91 10.02
N SER A 150 -15.52 -9.31 9.50
CA SER A 150 -15.66 -7.87 9.22
C SER A 150 -15.20 -6.95 10.35
N ASN A 151 -15.47 -7.32 11.60
CA ASN A 151 -15.11 -6.59 12.82
C ASN A 151 -14.00 -7.28 13.65
N HIS A 152 -13.29 -8.27 13.09
CA HIS A 152 -12.25 -9.00 13.82
C HIS A 152 -10.95 -8.19 13.92
N TYR A 153 -10.73 -7.50 15.03
CA TYR A 153 -9.60 -6.59 15.26
C TYR A 153 -8.22 -7.16 14.92
N GLY A 154 -7.95 -8.42 15.24
CA GLY A 154 -6.68 -9.08 14.85
C GLY A 154 -6.43 -9.13 13.34
N ILE A 155 -7.45 -9.47 12.54
CA ILE A 155 -7.38 -9.56 11.07
C ILE A 155 -7.31 -8.16 10.46
N LEU A 156 -8.16 -7.25 10.94
CA LEU A 156 -8.21 -5.87 10.47
C LEU A 156 -6.89 -5.13 10.72
N ASN A 157 -6.30 -5.25 11.92
CA ASN A 157 -5.00 -4.64 12.23
C ASN A 157 -3.86 -5.24 11.37
N PHE A 158 -3.88 -6.55 11.12
CA PHE A 158 -2.88 -7.18 10.25
C PHE A 158 -3.04 -6.78 8.78
N TYR A 159 -4.27 -6.64 8.30
CA TYR A 159 -4.54 -6.11 6.96
C TYR A 159 -4.03 -4.67 6.81
N ILE A 160 -4.19 -3.84 7.83
CA ILE A 160 -3.64 -2.48 7.86
C ILE A 160 -2.11 -2.51 7.86
N GLU A 161 -1.47 -3.36 8.67
CA GLU A 161 -0.02 -3.55 8.73
C GLU A 161 0.58 -3.94 7.36
N VAL A 162 -0.02 -4.93 6.69
CA VAL A 162 0.36 -5.37 5.33
C VAL A 162 0.12 -4.27 4.30
N THR A 163 -1.00 -3.54 4.41
CA THR A 163 -1.33 -2.43 3.50
C THR A 163 -0.35 -1.27 3.65
N CYS A 164 0.02 -0.90 4.88
CA CYS A 164 1.05 0.11 5.14
C CYS A 164 2.39 -0.33 4.56
N LEU A 165 2.84 -1.55 4.85
CA LEU A 165 4.13 -2.05 4.37
C LEU A 165 4.20 -2.10 2.83
N TYR A 166 3.10 -2.48 2.18
CA TYR A 166 3.02 -2.45 0.71
C TYR A 166 3.22 -1.05 0.13
N PHE A 167 2.49 -0.05 0.63
CA PHE A 167 2.58 1.32 0.10
C PHE A 167 3.86 2.04 0.52
N GLU A 168 4.40 1.74 1.70
CA GLU A 168 5.75 2.17 2.11
C GLU A 168 6.85 1.65 1.16
N ASN A 169 6.64 0.49 0.54
CA ASN A 169 7.56 -0.10 -0.45
C ASN A 169 7.24 0.32 -1.90
N GLN A 170 6.10 0.99 -2.14
CA GLN A 170 5.63 1.45 -3.46
C GLN A 170 5.04 2.87 -3.35
N LEU A 171 5.88 3.82 -2.91
CA LEU A 171 5.47 5.20 -2.59
C LEU A 171 4.80 5.92 -3.77
N ASP A 172 5.19 5.63 -5.02
CA ASP A 172 4.57 6.21 -6.22
C ASP A 172 3.06 5.96 -6.33
N LEU A 173 2.58 4.83 -5.81
CA LEU A 173 1.17 4.45 -5.90
C LEU A 173 0.30 5.09 -4.80
N LYS A 174 0.91 5.61 -3.73
CA LYS A 174 0.19 6.09 -2.54
C LYS A 174 -0.68 7.33 -2.82
N ASP A 175 -0.25 8.16 -3.78
CA ASP A 175 -0.90 9.43 -4.13
C ASP A 175 -2.15 9.26 -5.03
N THR A 176 -2.51 8.03 -5.41
CA THR A 176 -3.69 7.78 -6.24
C THR A 176 -4.99 8.02 -5.47
N PRO A 177 -6.05 8.62 -6.06
CA PRO A 177 -7.30 8.92 -5.35
C PRO A 177 -7.94 7.70 -4.69
N GLU A 178 -7.89 6.54 -5.35
CA GLU A 178 -8.37 5.26 -4.82
C GLU A 178 -7.58 4.79 -3.59
N THR A 179 -6.26 5.01 -3.59
CA THR A 179 -5.41 4.67 -2.45
C THR A 179 -5.62 5.63 -1.29
N ILE A 180 -5.78 6.93 -1.54
CA ILE A 180 -6.10 7.92 -0.50
C ILE A 180 -7.46 7.59 0.15
N ALA A 181 -8.46 7.21 -0.64
CA ALA A 181 -9.76 6.74 -0.13
C ALA A 181 -9.63 5.44 0.68
N LEU A 182 -8.81 4.49 0.25
CA LEU A 182 -8.54 3.26 1.01
C LEU A 182 -7.84 3.54 2.34
N LEU A 183 -6.76 4.33 2.33
CA LEU A 183 -5.96 4.64 3.52
C LEU A 183 -6.76 5.43 4.55
N SER A 184 -7.59 6.40 4.13
CA SER A 184 -8.48 7.14 5.02
C SER A 184 -9.61 6.27 5.60
N ALA A 185 -10.18 5.35 4.82
CA ALA A 185 -11.14 4.37 5.33
C ALA A 185 -10.53 3.35 6.30
N LEU A 186 -9.23 3.07 6.21
CA LEU A 186 -8.51 2.26 7.19
C LEU A 186 -8.12 3.05 8.44
N LEU A 187 -7.86 4.35 8.29
CA LEU A 187 -7.55 5.24 9.41
C LEU A 187 -8.74 5.36 10.36
N SER A 188 -9.94 5.64 9.84
CA SER A 188 -11.15 5.73 10.68
C SER A 188 -11.48 4.40 11.38
N LYS A 189 -11.22 3.27 10.71
CA LYS A 189 -11.34 1.93 11.32
C LYS A 189 -10.37 1.76 12.50
N ILE A 190 -9.08 2.06 12.34
CA ILE A 190 -8.11 1.85 13.42
C ILE A 190 -8.26 2.87 14.56
N GLU A 191 -8.71 4.09 14.27
CA GLU A 191 -9.05 5.08 15.30
C GLU A 191 -10.18 4.58 16.23
N SER A 192 -11.22 3.95 15.66
CA SER A 192 -12.29 3.35 16.47
C SER A 192 -11.81 2.16 17.31
N MET A 193 -10.82 1.41 16.83
CA MET A 193 -10.18 0.32 17.58
C MET A 193 -9.34 0.85 18.75
N SER A 194 -8.47 1.83 18.48
CA SER A 194 -7.60 2.47 19.49
C SER A 194 -8.39 3.11 20.65
N GLN A 195 -9.61 3.59 20.39
CA GLN A 195 -10.49 4.16 21.41
C GLN A 195 -11.13 3.11 22.32
N GLN A 196 -11.47 1.92 21.80
CA GLN A 196 -12.08 0.85 22.59
C GLN A 196 -11.05 0.05 23.38
N GLU A 197 -9.94 -0.31 22.73
CA GLU A 197 -8.86 -1.08 23.35
C GLU A 197 -7.49 -0.47 22.99
N PRO A 198 -6.91 0.37 23.85
CA PRO A 198 -5.66 1.06 23.56
C PRO A 198 -4.45 0.10 23.59
N HIS A 199 -4.11 -0.43 22.42
CA HIS A 199 -2.98 -1.33 22.22
C HIS A 199 -1.88 -0.65 21.38
N SER A 200 -0.60 -0.78 21.78
CA SER A 200 0.55 -0.09 21.14
C SER A 200 0.59 -0.26 19.62
N LYS A 201 0.34 -1.48 19.13
CA LYS A 201 0.34 -1.79 17.70
C LYS A 201 -0.76 -1.06 16.90
N TYR A 202 -1.89 -0.67 17.53
CA TYR A 202 -2.93 0.10 16.84
C TYR A 202 -2.46 1.54 16.61
N PHE A 203 -1.92 2.20 17.63
CA PHE A 203 -1.30 3.52 17.52
C PHE A 203 -0.13 3.55 16.52
N LEU A 204 0.69 2.49 16.47
CA LEU A 204 1.75 2.37 15.46
C LEU A 204 1.19 2.40 14.03
N ASN A 205 0.22 1.53 13.75
CA ASN A 205 -0.37 1.40 12.42
C ASN A 205 -1.21 2.63 12.04
N GLN A 206 -1.87 3.28 13.01
CA GLN A 206 -2.51 4.59 12.85
C GLN A 206 -1.49 5.64 12.42
N GLY A 207 -0.33 5.70 13.08
CA GLY A 207 0.76 6.60 12.73
C GLY A 207 1.30 6.38 11.31
N ARG A 208 1.49 5.12 10.93
CA ARG A 208 1.92 4.72 9.57
C ARG A 208 0.91 5.13 8.49
N LEU A 209 -0.39 4.96 8.74
CA LEU A 209 -1.46 5.44 7.84
C LEU A 209 -1.43 6.96 7.69
N LEU A 210 -1.27 7.71 8.79
CA LEU A 210 -1.15 9.17 8.78
C LEU A 210 0.06 9.65 7.96
N ILE A 211 1.22 9.00 8.11
CA ILE A 211 2.43 9.28 7.32
C ILE A 211 2.21 9.04 5.82
N LEU A 212 1.54 7.94 5.45
CA LEU A 212 1.22 7.65 4.05
C LEU A 212 0.25 8.70 3.47
N LEU A 213 -0.69 9.19 4.28
CA LEU A 213 -1.60 10.32 4.00
C LEU A 213 -0.95 11.71 4.14
N LYS A 214 0.39 11.80 4.26
CA LYS A 214 1.18 13.05 4.40
C LYS A 214 0.89 13.87 5.67
N ARG A 215 0.16 13.32 6.65
CA ARG A 215 -0.08 13.89 7.98
C ARG A 215 1.07 13.54 8.93
N TYR A 216 2.28 14.01 8.60
CA TYR A 216 3.54 13.55 9.20
C TYR A 216 3.63 13.75 10.71
N GLU A 217 3.36 14.96 11.21
CA GLU A 217 3.54 15.29 12.64
C GLU A 217 2.55 14.50 13.52
N GLU A 218 1.30 14.38 13.08
CA GLU A 218 0.28 13.55 13.73
C GLU A 218 0.68 12.06 13.70
N GLY A 219 1.21 11.59 12.57
CA GLY A 219 1.65 10.22 12.42
C GLY A 219 2.83 9.85 13.31
N ILE A 220 3.81 10.75 13.44
CA ILE A 220 4.94 10.59 14.38
C ILE A 220 4.43 10.59 15.82
N SER A 221 3.54 11.52 16.19
CA SER A 221 2.93 11.57 17.53
C SER A 221 2.19 10.28 17.90
N CYS A 222 1.48 9.65 16.95
CA CYS A 222 0.87 8.34 17.17
C CYS A 222 1.91 7.22 17.39
N ILE A 223 3.08 7.26 16.71
CA ILE A 223 4.16 6.29 16.94
C ILE A 223 4.82 6.52 18.31
N ASP A 224 4.98 7.77 18.76
CA ASP A 224 5.46 8.07 20.11
C ASP A 224 4.49 7.56 21.19
N GLN A 225 3.17 7.74 20.99
CA GLN A 225 2.13 7.13 21.84
C GLN A 225 2.23 5.60 21.84
N ALA A 226 2.47 4.98 20.68
CA ALA A 226 2.68 3.54 20.56
C ALA A 226 3.89 3.08 21.39
N ILE A 227 5.00 3.82 21.35
CA ILE A 227 6.22 3.60 22.14
C ILE A 227 5.94 3.65 23.65
N HIS A 228 5.17 4.65 24.10
CA HIS A 228 4.77 4.77 25.51
C HIS A 228 3.88 3.62 26.00
N LEU A 229 3.05 3.05 25.11
CA LEU A 229 2.18 1.92 25.42
C LEU A 229 2.87 0.53 25.39
N VAL A 230 4.16 0.43 25.02
CA VAL A 230 4.87 -0.86 25.00
C VAL A 230 5.10 -1.36 26.43
N ARG A 231 4.25 -2.31 26.85
CA ARG A 231 4.31 -3.02 28.14
C ARG A 231 5.68 -3.66 28.38
N LEU A 232 6.03 -3.82 29.65
CA LEU A 232 7.26 -4.51 30.08
C LEU A 232 7.23 -5.98 29.66
N SER A 233 8.18 -6.38 28.81
CA SER A 233 8.38 -7.75 28.35
C SER A 233 9.84 -7.97 27.98
N PHE A 234 10.26 -9.23 27.86
CA PHE A 234 11.60 -9.60 27.38
C PHE A 234 11.88 -9.08 25.96
N GLU A 235 10.84 -9.01 25.11
CA GLU A 235 10.91 -8.52 23.73
C GLU A 235 10.88 -6.98 23.61
N ARG A 236 10.72 -6.25 24.72
CA ARG A 236 10.45 -4.79 24.70
C ARG A 236 11.49 -3.99 23.92
N GLN A 237 12.77 -4.31 24.06
CA GLN A 237 13.83 -3.59 23.32
C GLN A 237 13.71 -3.78 21.80
N THR A 238 13.42 -4.99 21.33
CA THR A 238 13.19 -5.28 19.91
C THR A 238 12.00 -4.50 19.36
N ILE A 239 10.88 -4.48 20.10
CA ILE A 239 9.66 -3.75 19.71
C ILE A 239 9.93 -2.23 19.68
N LEU A 240 10.66 -1.69 20.65
CA LEU A 240 11.02 -0.27 20.67
C LEU A 240 11.93 0.13 19.50
N VAL A 241 12.92 -0.72 19.15
CA VAL A 241 13.78 -0.50 17.98
C VAL A 241 12.96 -0.55 16.68
N GLU A 242 12.04 -1.50 16.53
CA GLU A 242 11.11 -1.56 15.39
C GLU A 242 10.28 -0.28 15.27
N TYR A 243 9.73 0.23 16.39
CA TYR A 243 8.88 1.43 16.38
C TYR A 243 9.70 2.69 16.06
N GLN A 244 10.93 2.79 16.57
CA GLN A 244 11.87 3.88 16.23
C GLN A 244 12.30 3.83 14.76
N GLN A 245 12.45 2.63 14.16
CA GLN A 245 12.69 2.50 12.72
C GLN A 245 11.54 3.07 11.88
N TYR A 246 10.28 2.95 12.33
CA TYR A 246 9.15 3.59 11.64
C TYR A 246 9.19 5.12 11.71
N ILE A 247 9.70 5.73 12.80
CA ILE A 247 9.93 7.19 12.87
C ILE A 247 11.01 7.61 11.85
N ALA A 248 12.12 6.87 11.76
CA ALA A 248 13.15 7.13 10.75
C ALA A 248 12.60 6.98 9.31
N LYS A 249 11.76 5.97 9.08
CA LYS A 249 11.06 5.76 7.80
C LYS A 249 10.09 6.91 7.47
N ALA A 250 9.41 7.47 8.48
CA ALA A 250 8.56 8.65 8.32
C ALA A 250 9.33 9.85 7.76
N ALA A 251 10.52 10.13 8.29
CA ALA A 251 11.41 11.18 7.81
C ALA A 251 11.84 10.93 6.34
N MET A 252 12.21 9.69 5.99
CA MET A 252 12.53 9.34 4.60
C MET A 252 11.34 9.59 3.66
N ILE A 253 10.14 9.17 4.02
CA ILE A 253 8.92 9.39 3.21
C ILE A 253 8.62 10.89 3.09
N LYS A 254 8.78 11.68 4.15
CA LYS A 254 8.63 13.14 4.11
C LYS A 254 9.63 13.79 3.15
N THR A 255 10.89 13.37 3.15
CA THR A 255 11.90 13.88 2.20
C THR A 255 11.65 13.43 0.76
N TYR A 256 11.11 12.22 0.54
CA TYR A 256 10.73 11.73 -0.77
C TYR A 256 9.63 12.60 -1.39
N ASP A 257 8.55 12.86 -0.64
CA ASP A 257 7.44 13.70 -1.08
C ASP A 257 7.88 15.13 -1.40
N LEU A 258 8.68 15.76 -0.53
CA LEU A 258 9.23 17.11 -0.76
C LEU A 258 10.12 17.18 -2.01
N ASN A 259 10.93 16.14 -2.26
CA ASN A 259 11.75 16.08 -3.47
C ASN A 259 10.90 15.90 -4.73
N LYS A 260 9.84 15.07 -4.66
CA LYS A 260 8.89 14.85 -5.75
C LYS A 260 8.17 16.15 -6.14
N GLU A 261 7.61 16.85 -5.15
CA GLU A 261 6.98 18.17 -5.33
C GLU A 261 7.95 19.17 -5.98
N LYS A 262 9.17 19.29 -5.46
CA LYS A 262 10.21 20.16 -6.02
C LYS A 262 10.63 19.78 -7.44
N THR A 263 10.63 18.49 -7.79
CA THR A 263 10.90 18.07 -9.19
C THR A 263 9.76 18.41 -10.12
N ASP A 264 8.51 18.31 -9.67
CA ASP A 264 7.33 18.68 -10.45
C ASP A 264 7.29 20.21 -10.68
N GLU A 265 7.52 21.01 -9.64
CA GLU A 265 7.71 22.47 -9.75
C GLU A 265 8.81 22.84 -10.75
N LEU A 266 10.00 22.22 -10.65
CA LEU A 266 11.12 22.47 -11.54
C LEU A 266 10.79 22.10 -13.00
N ASN A 267 10.01 21.04 -13.21
CA ASN A 267 9.56 20.64 -14.54
C ASN A 267 8.56 21.67 -15.11
N HIS A 268 7.62 22.16 -14.30
CA HIS A 268 6.72 23.26 -14.68
C HIS A 268 7.49 24.53 -15.07
N VAL A 269 8.45 24.98 -14.24
CA VAL A 269 9.28 26.17 -14.53
C VAL A 269 10.11 25.97 -15.82
N LYS A 270 10.65 24.78 -16.07
CA LYS A 270 11.36 24.47 -17.33
C LYS A 270 10.43 24.57 -18.54
N ILE A 271 9.22 24.01 -18.45
CA ILE A 271 8.22 24.05 -19.53
C ILE A 271 7.86 25.50 -19.87
N ASP A 272 7.58 26.33 -18.86
CA ASP A 272 7.14 27.71 -19.08
C ASP A 272 8.29 28.60 -19.61
N ASN A 273 9.53 28.39 -19.15
CA ASN A 273 10.71 29.01 -19.75
C ASN A 273 10.92 28.59 -21.22
N PHE A 274 10.68 27.32 -21.56
CA PHE A 274 10.80 26.84 -22.94
C PHE A 274 9.71 27.42 -23.84
N LYS A 275 8.48 27.56 -23.35
CA LYS A 275 7.39 28.28 -24.03
C LYS A 275 7.78 29.74 -24.29
N ALA A 276 8.26 30.46 -23.27
CA ALA A 276 8.70 31.84 -23.41
C ALA A 276 9.84 32.01 -24.44
N LEU A 277 10.85 31.13 -24.39
CA LEU A 277 11.94 31.11 -25.38
C LEU A 277 11.42 30.89 -26.81
N THR A 278 10.49 29.95 -26.99
CA THR A 278 9.91 29.60 -28.30
C THR A 278 9.05 30.73 -28.87
N VAL A 279 8.30 31.44 -28.03
CA VAL A 279 7.56 32.65 -28.41
C VAL A 279 8.54 33.75 -28.87
N MET A 280 9.60 34.00 -28.09
CA MET A 280 10.59 35.03 -28.41
C MET A 280 11.38 34.75 -29.69
N THR A 281 11.82 33.50 -29.92
CA THR A 281 12.53 33.12 -31.15
C THR A 281 11.61 33.15 -32.37
N THR A 282 10.33 32.77 -32.22
CA THR A 282 9.32 32.89 -33.27
C THR A 282 9.09 34.34 -33.68
N ILE A 283 8.90 35.25 -32.72
CA ILE A 283 8.71 36.69 -32.97
C ILE A 283 9.97 37.30 -33.61
N LEU A 284 11.17 36.95 -33.12
CA LEU A 284 12.42 37.47 -33.68
C LEU A 284 12.68 36.98 -35.11
N GLY A 285 12.46 35.68 -35.38
CA GLY A 285 12.57 35.11 -36.71
C GLY A 285 11.55 35.71 -37.69
N PHE A 286 10.33 35.97 -37.21
CA PHE A 286 9.31 36.67 -37.98
C PHE A 286 9.70 38.12 -38.31
N LEU A 287 10.18 38.89 -37.33
CA LEU A 287 10.66 40.26 -37.55
C LEU A 287 11.78 40.29 -38.60
N LEU A 288 12.80 39.43 -38.47
CA LEU A 288 13.90 39.32 -39.44
C LEU A 288 13.42 38.95 -40.85
N GLY A 289 12.51 37.96 -40.96
CA GLY A 289 11.93 37.58 -42.25
C GLY A 289 11.09 38.70 -42.88
N SER A 290 10.33 39.43 -42.07
CA SER A 290 9.47 40.53 -42.52
C SER A 290 10.28 41.69 -43.11
N ILE A 291 11.37 42.10 -42.47
CA ILE A 291 12.24 43.20 -42.93
C ILE A 291 12.75 42.93 -44.35
N ASN A 292 13.24 41.73 -44.62
CA ASN A 292 13.79 41.33 -45.91
C ASN A 292 12.75 41.26 -47.05
N ILE A 293 11.48 40.99 -46.72
CA ILE A 293 10.39 40.97 -47.70
C ILE A 293 9.95 42.40 -48.03
N PHE A 294 9.78 43.25 -47.01
CA PHE A 294 9.29 44.62 -47.22
C PHE A 294 10.32 45.57 -47.87
N THR A 295 11.62 45.28 -47.80
CA THR A 295 12.64 46.03 -48.55
C THR A 295 12.55 45.89 -50.07
N ASN A 296 11.80 44.91 -50.60
CA ASN A 296 11.72 44.60 -52.03
C ASN A 296 10.38 44.95 -52.70
N LEU A 297 9.43 45.53 -51.96
CA LEU A 297 8.08 45.85 -52.45
C LEU A 297 7.91 47.36 -52.71
N ILE A 298 7.34 47.72 -53.87
CA ILE A 298 7.27 49.11 -54.35
C ILE A 298 5.87 49.73 -54.14
N THR A 299 4.81 48.93 -54.18
CA THR A 299 3.42 49.44 -54.12
C THR A 299 2.81 49.32 -52.71
N PRO A 300 2.25 50.41 -52.14
CA PRO A 300 1.71 50.40 -50.77
C PRO A 300 0.62 49.35 -50.50
N ALA A 301 -0.23 49.08 -51.49
CA ALA A 301 -1.32 48.11 -51.36
C ALA A 301 -0.80 46.65 -51.30
N ALA A 302 0.22 46.31 -52.09
CA ALA A 302 0.86 44.99 -52.03
C ALA A 302 1.61 44.79 -50.71
N ILE A 303 2.25 45.84 -50.18
CA ILE A 303 2.86 45.82 -48.83
C ILE A 303 1.80 45.48 -47.78
N ALA A 304 0.65 46.17 -47.78
CA ALA A 304 -0.42 45.92 -46.83
C ALA A 304 -1.01 44.50 -46.92
N ALA A 305 -1.29 44.00 -48.13
CA ALA A 305 -1.80 42.63 -48.33
C ALA A 305 -0.77 41.57 -47.86
N MET A 306 0.51 41.76 -48.20
CA MET A 306 1.59 40.88 -47.76
C MET A 306 1.80 40.92 -46.24
N MET A 307 1.64 42.08 -45.57
CA MET A 307 1.66 42.16 -44.11
C MET A 307 0.59 41.27 -43.46
N VAL A 308 -0.65 41.27 -43.99
CA VAL A 308 -1.74 40.43 -43.47
C VAL A 308 -1.44 38.94 -43.67
N CYS A 309 -0.97 38.54 -44.85
CA CYS A 309 -0.53 37.16 -45.12
C CYS A 309 0.64 36.71 -44.24
N TYR A 310 1.57 37.60 -43.93
CA TYR A 310 2.72 37.26 -43.07
C TYR A 310 2.30 37.16 -41.60
N PHE A 311 1.53 38.12 -41.07
CA PHE A 311 1.04 38.08 -39.68
C PHE A 311 0.19 36.84 -39.38
N SER A 312 -0.64 36.43 -40.35
CA SER A 312 -1.45 35.21 -40.24
C SER A 312 -0.59 33.94 -40.26
N LEU A 313 0.44 33.87 -41.12
CA LEU A 313 1.44 32.80 -41.09
C LEU A 313 2.17 32.71 -39.74
N MET A 314 2.50 33.85 -39.12
CA MET A 314 3.10 33.89 -37.78
C MET A 314 2.18 33.28 -36.71
N LEU A 315 0.89 33.62 -36.72
CA LEU A 315 -0.10 33.05 -35.78
C LEU A 315 -0.26 31.54 -35.95
N VAL A 316 -0.21 31.05 -37.20
CA VAL A 316 -0.22 29.60 -37.49
C VAL A 316 1.05 28.92 -36.99
N LEU A 317 2.24 29.49 -37.25
CA LEU A 317 3.51 28.92 -36.76
C LEU A 317 3.57 28.90 -35.22
N LEU A 318 3.19 30.01 -34.59
CA LEU A 318 3.19 30.17 -33.13
C LEU A 318 2.24 29.18 -32.45
N SER A 319 1.02 29.00 -32.99
CA SER A 319 0.06 28.03 -32.45
C SER A 319 0.52 26.58 -32.64
N VAL A 320 1.11 26.22 -33.77
CA VAL A 320 1.69 24.88 -33.97
C VAL A 320 2.85 24.60 -32.99
N CYS A 321 3.72 25.58 -32.76
CA CYS A 321 4.81 25.46 -31.77
C CYS A 321 4.28 25.34 -30.33
N LEU A 322 3.34 26.19 -29.91
CA LEU A 322 2.73 26.12 -28.58
C LEU A 322 1.99 24.80 -28.35
N PHE A 323 1.25 24.33 -29.36
CA PHE A 323 0.54 23.05 -29.33
C PHE A 323 1.50 21.86 -29.20
N GLY A 324 2.58 21.84 -29.98
CA GLY A 324 3.63 20.82 -29.88
C GLY A 324 4.30 20.79 -28.50
N LEU A 325 4.52 21.95 -27.89
CA LEU A 325 5.04 22.05 -26.53
C LEU A 325 4.04 21.59 -25.47
N ASN A 326 2.76 21.90 -25.60
CA ASN A 326 1.73 21.42 -24.67
C ASN A 326 1.54 19.89 -24.74
N LEU A 327 1.72 19.29 -25.92
CA LEU A 327 1.79 17.82 -26.09
C LEU A 327 3.04 17.22 -25.43
N LEU A 328 4.24 17.77 -25.69
CA LEU A 328 5.50 17.29 -25.09
C LEU A 328 5.52 17.46 -23.56
N ALA A 329 4.93 18.53 -23.05
CA ALA A 329 4.76 18.79 -21.62
C ALA A 329 3.71 17.88 -20.94
N ASN A 330 2.99 17.05 -21.72
CA ASN A 330 1.91 16.17 -21.26
C ASN A 330 0.81 16.90 -20.44
N GLN A 331 0.67 18.22 -20.66
CA GLN A 331 -0.25 19.09 -19.92
C GLN A 331 -1.68 18.90 -20.42
N LYS A 332 -2.39 17.90 -19.88
CA LYS A 332 -3.80 17.57 -20.18
C LYS A 332 -4.83 18.64 -19.72
N ASN A 333 -4.42 19.88 -19.53
CA ASN A 333 -5.31 20.94 -19.07
C ASN A 333 -6.14 21.51 -20.24
N LYS A 334 -7.40 21.06 -20.30
CA LYS A 334 -8.36 21.30 -21.40
C LYS A 334 -8.53 22.78 -21.79
N LYS A 335 -8.26 23.73 -20.88
CA LYS A 335 -8.32 25.17 -21.18
C LYS A 335 -7.24 25.62 -22.16
N TYR A 336 -5.99 25.21 -21.98
CA TYR A 336 -4.87 25.63 -22.84
C TYR A 336 -5.04 25.13 -24.28
N PHE A 337 -5.50 23.88 -24.43
CA PHE A 337 -5.86 23.31 -25.73
C PHE A 337 -6.91 24.15 -26.49
N GLN A 338 -7.90 24.72 -25.79
CA GLN A 338 -8.90 25.60 -26.41
C GLN A 338 -8.31 26.94 -26.87
N TYR A 339 -7.36 27.50 -26.11
CA TYR A 339 -6.66 28.73 -26.51
C TYR A 339 -5.76 28.50 -27.74
N ASP A 340 -4.94 27.44 -27.75
CA ASP A 340 -4.06 27.12 -28.88
C ASP A 340 -4.86 26.92 -30.18
N LEU A 341 -5.97 26.17 -30.10
CA LEU A 341 -6.87 25.93 -31.23
C LEU A 341 -7.54 27.22 -31.72
N GLY A 342 -7.93 28.12 -30.80
CA GLY A 342 -8.48 29.43 -31.14
C GLY A 342 -7.47 30.30 -31.90
N ILE A 343 -6.21 30.35 -31.45
CA ILE A 343 -5.15 31.09 -32.13
C ILE A 343 -4.91 30.51 -33.53
N PHE A 344 -4.81 29.18 -33.66
CA PHE A 344 -4.64 28.50 -34.95
C PHE A 344 -5.76 28.86 -35.94
N LEU A 345 -7.02 28.73 -35.53
CA LEU A 345 -8.17 29.05 -36.38
C LEU A 345 -8.20 30.54 -36.77
N SER A 346 -7.84 31.45 -35.86
CA SER A 346 -7.73 32.87 -36.17
C SER A 346 -6.64 33.19 -37.20
N GLY A 347 -5.49 32.50 -37.12
CA GLY A 347 -4.40 32.61 -38.08
C GLY A 347 -4.83 32.12 -39.47
N VAL A 348 -5.46 30.95 -39.56
CA VAL A 348 -5.97 30.42 -40.83
C VAL A 348 -7.03 31.33 -41.46
N ALA A 349 -7.96 31.88 -40.67
CA ALA A 349 -8.97 32.80 -41.16
C ALA A 349 -8.35 34.10 -41.73
N LEU A 350 -7.40 34.70 -41.00
CA LEU A 350 -6.68 35.89 -41.47
C LEU A 350 -5.82 35.62 -42.71
N PHE A 351 -5.28 34.41 -42.87
CA PHE A 351 -4.51 34.01 -44.05
C PHE A 351 -5.39 33.94 -45.31
N ILE A 352 -6.59 33.37 -45.19
CA ILE A 352 -7.59 33.33 -46.27
C ILE A 352 -8.01 34.75 -46.68
N VAL A 353 -8.27 35.64 -45.70
CA VAL A 353 -8.58 37.06 -45.96
C VAL A 353 -7.41 37.76 -46.66
N GLY A 354 -6.17 37.54 -46.21
CA GLY A 354 -4.97 38.10 -46.84
C GLY A 354 -4.81 37.69 -48.30
N ILE A 355 -5.01 36.39 -48.61
CA ILE A 355 -4.98 35.89 -50.00
C ILE A 355 -6.08 36.53 -50.85
N LEU A 356 -7.32 36.60 -50.34
CA LEU A 356 -8.44 37.22 -51.06
C LEU A 356 -8.18 38.70 -51.35
N CYS A 357 -7.62 39.45 -50.38
CA CYS A 357 -7.20 40.84 -50.60
C CYS A 357 -6.07 40.96 -51.62
N ALA A 358 -5.07 40.07 -51.58
CA ALA A 358 -3.97 40.07 -52.54
C ALA A 358 -4.47 39.83 -53.98
N VAL A 359 -5.35 38.83 -54.18
CA VAL A 359 -5.93 38.48 -55.49
C VAL A 359 -6.86 39.58 -56.04
N TYR A 360 -7.52 40.36 -55.17
CA TYR A 360 -8.34 41.51 -55.59
C TYR A 360 -7.54 42.80 -55.89
N LEU A 361 -6.24 42.84 -55.54
CA LEU A 361 -5.36 44.00 -55.69
C LEU A 361 -4.31 43.85 -56.81
N THR A 362 -4.22 42.65 -57.40
CA THR A 362 -3.44 42.34 -58.62
C THR A 362 -4.33 42.37 -59.85
#